data_AF-A0A2S8NQE0-F1
#
_entry.id   AF-A0A2S8NQE0-F1
#
_cell.length_a   1.000
_cell.length_b   1.000
_cell.length_c   1.000
_cell.angle_alpha   90.00
_cell.angle_beta   90.00
_cell.angle_gamma   90.00
#
_symmetry.space_group_name_H-M   'P 1'
#
loop_
_entity.id
_entity.type
_entity.pdbx_description
1 polymer ?
#
loop_
_entity_poly.entity_id
_entity_poly.type
_entity_poly.pdbx_seq_one_letter_code
_entity_poly.pdbx_strand_id
1 'polypeptide(L)'
;MKKLLSFLAIFSLSCTNTVNLISCGNIANNKPHLPPAKPKEPIVKDVFYYEKLKEEITAEIKEYDEVIKEIENSKNDYENETDYHTELNQSQAEKFIKISIICWQ
;
A
#
# COMPACT_ATOMS: atom_id res chain seq x y z
N MET A 1 7.77 15.05 -21.72
CA MET A 1 7.72 13.59 -21.46
C MET A 1 9.05 13.08 -20.88
N LYS A 2 9.25 13.13 -19.56
CA LYS A 2 10.40 12.46 -18.88
C LYS A 2 10.09 11.93 -17.46
N LYS A 3 8.93 12.24 -16.85
CA LYS A 3 8.69 11.98 -15.42
C LYS A 3 7.61 10.94 -15.08
N LEU A 4 6.79 10.52 -16.06
CA LEU A 4 5.81 9.43 -15.93
C LEU A 4 6.43 8.07 -15.55
N LEU A 5 7.76 7.92 -15.71
CA LEU A 5 8.48 6.71 -15.33
C LEU A 5 8.68 6.57 -13.81
N SER A 6 8.57 7.66 -13.03
CA SER A 6 8.78 7.61 -11.57
C SER A 6 7.67 6.81 -10.86
N PHE A 7 6.41 7.04 -11.23
CA PHE A 7 5.27 6.35 -10.61
C PHE A 7 5.14 4.88 -11.02
N LEU A 8 5.63 4.51 -12.20
CA LEU A 8 5.66 3.09 -12.60
C LEU A 8 6.59 2.28 -11.68
N ALA A 9 7.65 2.91 -11.15
CA ALA A 9 8.54 2.26 -10.19
C ALA A 9 7.85 2.02 -8.83
N ILE A 10 7.07 2.98 -8.34
CA ILE A 10 6.31 2.85 -7.08
C ILE A 10 5.21 1.79 -7.21
N PHE A 11 4.51 1.74 -8.35
CA PHE A 11 3.49 0.71 -8.63
C PHE A 11 4.08 -0.70 -8.76
N SER A 12 5.34 -0.81 -9.19
CA SER A 12 6.03 -2.10 -9.32
C SER A 12 6.46 -2.69 -7.98
N LEU A 13 6.62 -1.88 -6.93
CA LEU A 13 7.07 -2.33 -5.61
C LEU A 13 5.92 -2.86 -4.73
N SER A 14 4.68 -2.42 -4.98
CA SER A 14 3.50 -2.84 -4.22
C SER A 14 2.91 -4.19 -4.65
N CYS A 15 3.26 -4.69 -5.84
CA CYS A 15 2.67 -5.91 -6.40
C CYS A 15 3.33 -7.23 -5.97
N THR A 16 4.41 -7.22 -5.18
CA THR A 16 5.12 -8.46 -4.81
C THR A 16 4.78 -9.02 -3.43
N ASN A 17 4.03 -8.30 -2.59
CA ASN A 17 3.73 -8.74 -1.22
C ASN A 17 2.26 -9.07 -0.92
N THR A 18 1.33 -8.92 -1.88
CA THR A 18 -0.06 -9.39 -1.72
C THR A 18 -0.25 -10.83 -2.21
N VAL A 19 0.54 -11.74 -1.67
CA VAL A 19 0.15 -13.16 -1.63
C VAL A 19 -0.90 -13.30 -0.54
N ASN A 20 -2.11 -13.68 -0.95
CA ASN A 20 -3.34 -13.88 -0.17
C ASN A 20 -4.30 -12.69 -0.07
N LEU A 21 -4.70 -12.12 -1.21
CA LEU A 21 -6.06 -11.58 -1.31
C LEU A 21 -7.04 -12.75 -1.24
N ILE A 22 -7.61 -12.92 -0.05
CA ILE A 22 -8.91 -13.50 0.29
C ILE A 22 -9.61 -14.12 -0.92
N SER A 23 -9.45 -15.44 -1.08
CA SER A 23 -10.29 -16.24 -1.97
C SER A 23 -11.74 -16.10 -1.49
N CYS A 24 -12.53 -15.26 -2.17
CA CYS A 24 -13.99 -15.22 -2.06
C CYS A 24 -14.58 -16.54 -2.58
N GLY A 25 -14.37 -17.62 -1.84
CA GLY A 25 -14.90 -18.95 -2.12
C GLY A 25 -16.28 -19.12 -1.50
N ASN A 26 -17.27 -18.38 -1.99
CA ASN A 26 -18.68 -18.69 -1.74
C ASN A 26 -19.30 -19.30 -2.99
N ILE A 27 -18.86 -20.50 -3.39
CA ILE A 27 -19.57 -21.32 -4.38
C ILE A 27 -19.55 -22.79 -3.92
N ALA A 28 -20.76 -23.34 -3.77
CA ALA A 28 -21.13 -24.75 -3.54
C ALA A 28 -20.97 -25.33 -2.12
N ASN A 29 -22.03 -25.12 -1.31
CA ASN A 29 -22.44 -26.10 -0.29
C ASN A 29 -22.79 -27.43 -0.98
N ASN A 30 -21.80 -28.32 -1.12
CA ASN A 30 -21.94 -29.78 -1.17
C ASN A 30 -20.54 -30.40 -1.33
N LYS A 31 -19.76 -30.43 -0.23
CA LYS A 31 -18.52 -31.21 -0.16
C LYS A 31 -18.62 -32.16 1.06
N PRO A 32 -18.22 -33.44 0.93
CA PRO A 32 -18.23 -34.38 2.05
C PRO A 32 -17.45 -33.81 3.24
N HIS A 33 -18.03 -33.97 4.44
CA HIS A 33 -17.48 -33.52 5.72
C HIS A 33 -16.05 -34.03 5.89
N LEU A 34 -15.07 -33.19 5.52
CA LEU A 34 -13.71 -33.35 5.99
C LEU A 34 -13.67 -32.89 7.45
N PRO A 35 -12.91 -33.56 8.32
CA PRO A 35 -12.72 -33.07 9.68
C PRO A 35 -12.17 -31.64 9.63
N PRO A 36 -12.60 -30.76 10.56
CA PRO A 36 -12.12 -29.38 10.58
C PRO A 36 -10.59 -29.38 10.60
N ALA A 37 -9.99 -28.71 9.62
CA ALA A 37 -8.55 -28.51 9.63
C ALA A 37 -8.17 -27.83 10.95
N LYS A 38 -7.10 -28.32 11.60
CA LYS A 38 -6.56 -27.65 12.78
C LYS A 38 -6.35 -26.16 12.44
N PRO A 39 -6.75 -25.23 13.32
CA PRO A 39 -6.44 -23.82 13.12
C PRO A 39 -4.94 -23.69 12.87
N LYS A 40 -4.53 -22.99 11.80
CA LYS A 40 -3.12 -22.64 11.63
C LYS A 40 -2.73 -21.83 12.86
N GLU A 41 -1.68 -22.25 13.55
CA GLU A 41 -1.14 -21.48 14.66
C GLU A 41 -0.82 -20.06 14.17
N PRO A 42 -1.17 -19.02 14.91
CA PRO A 42 -0.84 -17.66 14.52
C PRO A 42 0.68 -17.56 14.38
N ILE A 43 1.14 -17.02 13.24
CA ILE A 43 2.55 -16.71 13.03
C ILE A 43 2.91 -15.64 14.07
N VAL A 44 3.60 -16.03 15.13
CA VAL A 44 4.11 -15.10 16.14
C VAL A 44 5.28 -14.36 15.50
N LYS A 45 5.01 -13.14 15.03
CA LYS A 45 6.04 -12.18 14.63
C LYS A 45 6.67 -11.62 15.89
N ASP A 46 8.01 -11.60 15.94
CA ASP A 46 8.73 -11.07 17.11
C ASP A 46 8.75 -9.53 17.10
N VAL A 47 9.18 -8.94 18.22
CA VAL A 47 9.26 -7.48 18.38
C VAL A 47 10.17 -6.86 17.31
N PHE A 48 11.25 -7.53 16.95
CA PHE A 48 12.22 -7.09 15.95
C PHE A 48 11.59 -6.93 14.55
N TYR A 49 10.68 -7.83 14.18
CA TYR A 49 9.92 -7.72 12.93
C TYR A 49 9.10 -6.42 12.86
N TYR A 50 8.39 -6.08 13.94
CA TYR A 50 7.56 -4.88 13.98
C TYR A 50 8.39 -3.59 14.02
N GLU A 51 9.53 -3.59 14.70
CA GLU A 51 10.48 -2.47 14.68
C GLU A 51 10.99 -2.20 13.26
N LYS A 52 11.47 -3.24 12.56
CA LYS A 52 11.93 -3.11 11.17
C LYS A 52 10.82 -2.65 10.23
N LEU A 53 9.62 -3.20 10.38
CA LEU A 53 8.45 -2.79 9.58
C LEU A 53 8.11 -1.32 9.80
N LYS A 54 8.18 -0.83 11.05
CA LYS A 54 7.95 0.57 11.38
C LYS A 54 8.99 1.49 10.75
N GLU A 55 10.27 1.09 10.74
CA GLU A 55 11.33 1.83 10.06
C GLU A 55 11.09 1.91 8.55
N GLU A 56 10.77 0.79 7.90
CA GLU A 56 10.48 0.71 6.46
C GLU A 56 9.30 1.61 6.08
N ILE A 57 8.18 1.53 6.80
CA ILE A 57 7.01 2.36 6.51
C ILE A 57 7.30 3.83 6.79
N THR A 58 8.10 4.15 7.81
CA THR A 58 8.49 5.54 8.11
C THR A 58 9.35 6.14 6.99
N ALA A 59 10.22 5.34 6.37
CA ALA A 59 10.97 5.78 5.19
C ALA A 59 10.04 6.03 4.00
N GLU A 60 9.10 5.12 3.74
CA GLU A 60 8.12 5.25 2.66
C GLU A 60 7.23 6.50 2.83
N ILE A 61 6.80 6.82 4.05
CA ILE A 61 6.03 8.05 4.35
C ILE A 61 6.82 9.31 3.97
N LYS A 62 8.15 9.33 4.21
CA LYS A 62 9.00 10.46 3.82
C LYS A 62 9.15 10.58 2.31
N GLU A 63 9.16 9.47 1.58
CA GLU A 63 9.15 9.52 0.12
C GLU A 63 7.87 10.16 -0.40
N TYR A 64 6.72 9.84 0.20
CA TYR A 64 5.45 10.52 -0.14
C TYR A 64 5.47 12.02 0.18
N ASP A 65 6.17 12.46 1.25
CA ASP A 65 6.35 13.89 1.52
C ASP A 65 7.07 14.62 0.38
N GLU A 66 8.14 14.01 -0.16
CA GLU A 66 8.88 14.59 -1.28
C GLU A 66 8.07 14.56 -2.59
N VAL A 67 7.31 13.49 -2.84
CA VAL A 67 6.40 13.40 -4.01
C VAL A 67 5.33 14.49 -3.96
N ILE A 68 4.65 14.67 -2.83
CA ILE A 68 3.62 15.71 -2.67
C ILE A 68 4.22 17.09 -2.94
N LYS A 69 5.42 17.36 -2.40
CA LYS A 69 6.13 18.61 -2.63
C LYS A 69 6.53 18.80 -4.10
N GLU A 70 6.92 17.74 -4.82
CA GLU A 70 7.17 17.83 -6.26
C GLU A 70 5.90 18.17 -7.04
N ILE A 71 4.77 17.54 -6.72
CA ILE A 71 3.46 17.83 -7.33
C ILE A 71 3.08 19.30 -7.09
N GLU A 72 3.17 19.77 -5.85
CA GLU A 72 2.86 21.16 -5.50
C GLU A 72 3.73 22.18 -6.26
N ASN A 73 5.04 21.92 -6.37
CA ASN A 73 5.95 22.80 -7.09
C ASN A 73 5.77 22.77 -8.61
N SER A 74 5.18 21.70 -9.14
CA SER A 74 4.94 21.52 -10.58
C SER A 74 3.50 21.86 -10.99
N LYS A 75 2.70 22.53 -10.15
CA LYS A 75 1.31 22.90 -10.46
C LYS A 75 1.14 23.54 -11.86
N ASN A 76 2.07 24.40 -12.28
CA ASN A 76 2.01 25.10 -13.56
C ASN A 76 2.35 24.21 -14.77
N ASP A 77 2.90 23.01 -14.55
CA ASP A 77 3.25 22.05 -15.60
C ASP A 77 2.06 21.16 -15.99
N TYR A 78 0.94 21.22 -15.27
CA TYR A 78 -0.27 20.47 -15.55
C TYR A 78 -1.14 21.16 -16.61
N GLU A 79 -1.67 20.38 -17.55
CA GLU A 79 -2.55 20.89 -18.61
C GLU A 79 -3.92 21.34 -18.08
N ASN A 80 -4.42 20.71 -17.00
CA ASN A 80 -5.66 21.10 -16.35
C ASN A 80 -5.59 20.96 -14.82
N GLU A 81 -6.41 21.74 -14.13
CA GLU A 81 -6.45 21.80 -12.66
C GLU A 81 -7.00 20.51 -12.02
N THR A 82 -7.85 19.78 -12.73
CA THR A 82 -8.42 18.51 -12.26
C THR A 82 -7.36 17.42 -12.11
N ASP A 83 -6.44 17.30 -13.07
CA ASP A 83 -5.37 16.29 -13.06
C ASP A 83 -4.39 16.58 -11.93
N TYR A 84 -4.00 17.85 -11.76
CA TYR A 84 -3.19 18.29 -10.62
C TYR A 84 -3.83 17.90 -9.28
N HIS A 85 -5.11 18.22 -9.09
CA HIS A 85 -5.80 17.88 -7.84
C HIS A 85 -6.01 16.38 -7.66
N THR A 86 -6.21 15.63 -8.74
CA THR A 86 -6.35 14.18 -8.69
C THR A 86 -5.06 13.54 -8.20
N GLU A 87 -3.92 13.90 -8.79
CA GLU A 87 -2.61 13.35 -8.42
C GLU A 87 -2.20 13.75 -7.00
N LEU A 88 -2.44 15.01 -6.62
CA LEU A 88 -2.18 15.50 -5.26
C LEU A 88 -3.02 14.74 -4.22
N ASN A 89 -4.33 14.65 -4.45
CA ASN A 89 -5.25 13.98 -3.52
C ASN A 89 -4.96 12.47 -3.41
N GLN A 90 -4.60 11.82 -4.52
CA GLN A 90 -4.22 10.41 -4.50
C GLN A 90 -2.95 10.18 -3.68
N SER A 91 -1.91 11.00 -3.90
CA SER A 91 -0.64 10.90 -3.17
C SER A 91 -0.83 11.14 -1.67
N GLN A 92 -1.68 12.11 -1.29
CA GLN A 92 -2.04 12.37 0.11
C GLN A 92 -2.83 11.20 0.74
N ALA A 93 -3.75 10.59 0.00
CA ALA A 93 -4.51 9.43 0.48
C ALA A 93 -3.61 8.21 0.70
N GLU A 94 -2.69 7.94 -0.22
CA GLU A 94 -1.72 6.84 -0.08
C GLU A 94 -0.80 7.04 1.13
N LYS A 95 -0.27 8.24 1.31
CA LYS A 95 0.49 8.61 2.52
C LYS A 95 -0.32 8.35 3.79
N PHE A 96 -1.58 8.75 3.83
CA PHE A 96 -2.46 8.53 4.97
C PHE A 96 -2.66 7.04 5.28
N ILE A 97 -2.83 6.21 4.25
CA ILE A 97 -2.92 4.75 4.40
C ILE A 97 -1.64 4.21 5.05
N LYS A 98 -0.46 4.62 4.61
CA LYS A 98 0.82 4.19 5.20
C LYS A 98 0.95 4.61 6.67
N ILE A 99 0.56 5.85 7.02
CA ILE A 99 0.50 6.31 8.41
C ILE A 99 -0.43 5.44 9.26
N SER A 100 -1.59 5.05 8.70
CA SER A 100 -2.52 4.20 9.44
C SER A 100 -1.90 2.83 9.82
N ILE A 101 -1.03 2.27 8.99
CA ILE A 101 -0.39 0.98 9.29
C ILE A 101 0.51 1.07 10.53
N ILE A 102 1.25 2.18 10.70
CA ILE A 102 2.12 2.37 11.88
C ILE A 102 1.37 2.82 13.13
N CYS A 103 0.21 3.46 13.00
CA CYS A 103 -0.59 3.91 14.15
C CYS A 103 -1.46 2.80 14.76
N TRP A 104 -1.76 1.74 13.99
CA TRP A 104 -2.57 0.60 14.44
C TRP A 104 -1.74 -0.59 14.96
N GLN A 105 -0.41 -0.51 14.90
CA GLN A 105 0.54 -1.48 15.48
C GLN A 105 1.03 -0.99 16.85
#